data_AF-A0A7J9H9N5-F1
#
_entry.id   AF-A0A7J9H9N5-F1
#
_cell.length_a   1.000
_cell.length_b   1.000
_cell.length_c   1.000
_cell.angle_alpha   90.00
_cell.angle_beta   90.00
_cell.angle_gamma   90.00
#
_symmetry.space_group_name_H-M   'P 1'
#
loop_
_entity.id
_entity.type
_entity.pdbx_description
1 polymer ?
#
loop_
_entity_poly.entity_id
_entity_poly.type
_entity_poly.pdbx_seq_one_letter_code
_entity_poly.pdbx_strand_id
1 'polypeptide(L)' 'MGSLLSSNKLSQEDTQMALDKVKHIVSSTPVVVFSKTYCGYCNRVKQLFAQLKASYKAIELDQE' A
#
# COMPACT_ATOMS: atom_id res chain seq x y z
N MET A 1 -5.03 24.34 -32.55
CA MET A 1 -4.07 24.41 -31.43
C MET A 1 -4.70 23.65 -30.28
N GLY A 2 -4.27 22.40 -30.09
CA GLY A 2 -5.02 21.39 -29.35
C GLY A 2 -4.94 21.54 -27.83
N SER A 3 -6.13 21.53 -27.23
CA SER A 3 -6.52 21.14 -25.87
C SER A 3 -5.42 21.04 -24.78
N LEU A 4 -5.40 22.06 -23.91
CA LEU A 4 -4.71 22.11 -22.63
C LEU A 4 -5.69 21.77 -21.49
N LEU A 5 -6.08 20.52 -21.28
CA LEU A 5 -6.76 20.13 -20.02
C LEU A 5 -6.35 18.72 -19.61
N SER A 6 -5.19 18.66 -18.96
CA SER A 6 -4.60 17.52 -18.26
C SER A 6 -5.56 17.01 -17.17
N SER A 7 -6.24 15.90 -17.45
CA SER A 7 -6.98 15.14 -16.44
C SER A 7 -6.03 14.11 -15.83
N ASN A 8 -5.71 14.28 -14.54
CA ASN A 8 -5.19 13.30 -13.56
C ASN A 8 -4.81 11.89 -14.10
N LYS A 9 -3.82 11.80 -14.99
CA LYS A 9 -3.26 10.51 -15.42
C LYS A 9 -2.07 10.21 -14.53
N LEU A 10 -2.28 9.36 -13.52
CA LEU A 10 -1.21 8.53 -12.99
C LEU A 10 -0.52 7.87 -14.19
N SER A 11 0.80 8.04 -14.33
CA SER A 11 1.48 7.52 -15.50
C SER A 11 1.43 5.98 -15.47
N GLN A 12 1.39 5.37 -16.65
CA GLN A 12 1.40 3.91 -16.75
C GLN A 12 2.69 3.32 -16.13
N GLU A 13 3.78 4.08 -16.19
CA GLU A 13 5.07 3.74 -15.60
C GLU A 13 5.01 3.71 -14.06
N ASP A 14 4.41 4.73 -13.43
CA ASP A 14 4.24 4.78 -11.96
C ASP A 14 3.40 3.62 -11.45
N THR A 15 2.34 3.27 -12.20
CA THR A 15 1.50 2.11 -11.89
C THR A 15 2.30 0.81 -11.97
N GLN A 16 3.14 0.67 -12.99
CA GLN A 16 3.97 -0.52 -13.17
C GLN A 16 5.01 -0.66 -12.04
N MET A 17 5.70 0.42 -11.69
CA MET A 17 6.65 0.44 -10.57
C MET A 17 5.99 0.06 -9.24
N ALA A 18 4.80 0.60 -8.97
CA ALA A 18 4.04 0.26 -7.76
C ALA A 18 3.65 -1.22 -7.73
N LEU A 19 3.19 -1.78 -8.85
CA LEU A 19 2.83 -3.19 -8.97
C LEU A 19 4.02 -4.10 -8.69
N ASP A 20 5.19 -3.80 -9.24
CA ASP A 20 6.38 -4.64 -9.07
C ASP A 20 6.90 -4.58 -7.63
N LYS A 21 6.85 -3.40 -6.99
CA LYS A 21 7.15 -3.23 -5.56
C LYS A 21 6.19 -4.06 -4.69
N VAL A 22 4.88 -3.97 -4.94
CA VAL A 22 3.87 -4.74 -4.19
C VAL A 22 4.09 -6.24 -4.35
N LYS A 23 4.31 -6.73 -5.59
CA LYS A 23 4.58 -8.15 -5.87
C LYS A 23 5.79 -8.67 -5.09
N HIS A 24 6.87 -7.91 -5.06
CA HIS A 24 8.07 -8.28 -4.31
C HIS A 24 7.83 -8.33 -2.79
N ILE A 25 7.05 -7.40 -2.25
CA ILE A 25 6.74 -7.38 -0.82
C ILE A 25 5.88 -8.59 -0.43
N VAL A 26 4.82 -8.87 -1.18
CA VAL A 26 3.90 -9.97 -0.85
C VAL A 26 4.52 -11.35 -1.09
N SER A 27 5.51 -11.48 -1.98
CA SER A 27 6.25 -12.74 -2.17
C SER A 27 7.29 -13.01 -1.08
N SER A 28 7.81 -11.97 -0.44
CA SER A 28 8.85 -12.08 0.59
C SER A 28 8.31 -12.20 2.02
N THR A 29 7.04 -11.87 2.25
CA THR A 29 6.45 -11.84 3.60
C THR A 29 5.08 -12.53 3.64
N PRO A 30 4.84 -13.46 4.59
CA PRO A 30 3.58 -14.22 4.65
C PRO A 30 2.32 -13.40 4.90
N VAL A 31 2.45 -12.30 5.66
CA VAL A 31 1.32 -11.40 5.99
C VAL A 31 1.79 -9.96 5.87
N VAL A 32 1.08 -9.17 5.07
CA VAL A 32 1.36 -7.75 4.82
C VAL A 32 0.11 -6.93 5.05
N VAL A 33 0.26 -5.79 5.71
CA VAL A 33 -0.80 -4.80 5.93
C VAL A 33 -0.40 -3.50 5.25
N PHE A 34 -0.94 -3.27 4.06
CA PHE A 34 -0.91 -1.93 3.44
C PHE A 34 -1.96 -1.06 4.13
N SER A 35 -1.52 0.05 4.72
CA SER A 35 -2.27 0.84 5.68
C SER A 35 -2.08 2.34 5.44
N LYS A 36 -2.83 3.16 6.18
CA LYS A 36 -2.47 4.56 6.43
C LYS A 36 -2.44 4.83 7.92
N THR A 37 -1.60 5.75 8.39
CA THR A 37 -1.45 5.99 9.83
C THR A 37 -2.73 6.45 10.52
N TYR A 38 -3.56 7.21 9.83
CA TYR A 38 -4.85 7.71 10.32
C TYR A 38 -6.03 6.72 10.12
N CYS A 39 -5.79 5.54 9.56
CA CYS A 39 -6.84 4.57 9.23
C CYS A 39 -7.24 3.73 10.46
N GLY A 40 -8.42 4.02 11.04
CA GLY A 40 -8.95 3.28 12.19
C GLY A 40 -9.17 1.79 11.94
N TYR A 41 -9.59 1.39 10.72
CA TYR A 41 -9.75 -0.03 10.36
C TYR A 41 -8.40 -0.75 10.28
N CYS A 42 -7.39 -0.08 9.75
CA CYS A 42 -6.03 -0.62 9.62
C CYS A 42 -5.43 -0.88 11.01
N ASN A 43 -5.69 0.01 11.98
CA ASN A 43 -5.29 -0.19 13.37
C ASN A 43 -5.97 -1.41 14.02
N ARG A 44 -7.26 -1.68 13.72
CA ARG A 44 -7.95 -2.88 14.23
C ARG A 44 -7.30 -4.17 13.72
N VAL A 45 -6.94 -4.24 12.43
CA VAL A 45 -6.28 -5.42 11.86
C VAL A 45 -4.90 -5.64 12.48
N LYS A 46 -4.11 -4.58 12.64
CA LYS A 46 -2.80 -4.66 13.32
C LYS A 46 -2.93 -5.15 14.77
N GLN A 47 -3.91 -4.63 15.51
CA GLN A 47 -4.20 -5.08 16.87
C GLN A 47 -4.61 -6.55 16.92
N LEU A 48 -5.46 -6.98 15.99
CA LEU A 48 -5.85 -8.39 15.88
C LEU A 48 -4.64 -9.30 15.64
N PHE A 49 -3.75 -8.94 14.71
CA PHE A 49 -2.54 -9.72 14.47
C PHE A 49 -1.60 -9.74 15.67
N ALA A 50 -1.46 -8.62 16.38
CA ALA A 50 -0.71 -8.57 17.64
C ALA A 50 -1.31 -9.48 18.72
N GLN A 51 -2.64 -9.50 18.87
CA GLN A 51 -3.34 -10.40 19.80
C GLN A 51 -3.15 -11.87 19.45
N LEU A 52 -3.16 -12.20 18.17
CA LEU A 52 -2.90 -13.56 17.65
C LEU A 52 -1.42 -13.95 17.67
N LYS A 53 -0.52 -13.03 18.08
CA LYS A 53 0.95 -13.19 17.97
C LYS A 53 1.40 -13.55 16.55
N ALA A 54 0.66 -13.09 15.55
CA ALA A 54 1.02 -13.27 14.15
C ALA A 54 2.07 -12.23 13.74
N SER A 55 3.16 -12.68 13.13
CA SER A 55 4.13 -11.77 12.52
C SER A 55 3.55 -11.18 11.24
N TYR A 56 3.59 -9.86 11.09
CA TYR A 56 3.13 -9.15 9.90
C TYR A 56 4.05 -7.97 9.59
N LYS A 57 4.11 -7.59 8.30
CA LYS A 57 4.77 -6.36 7.85
C LYS A 57 3.73 -5.28 7.59
N ALA A 58 3.82 -4.14 8.27
CA ALA A 58 2.99 -2.97 7.97
C ALA A 58 3.71 -2.00 7.02
N ILE A 59 2.98 -1.46 6.06
CA ILE A 59 3.44 -0.42 5.13
C ILE A 59 2.43 0.70 5.15
N GLU A 60 2.85 1.89 5.59
CA GLU A 60 2.00 3.07 5.71
C GLU A 60 2.11 3.91 4.43
N LEU A 61 1.08 3.83 3.57
CA LEU A 61 1.04 4.45 2.24
C LEU A 61 1.05 5.99 2.27
N ASP A 62 0.77 6.59 3.41
CA ASP A 62 0.82 8.03 3.64
C ASP A 62 2.21 8.54 4.07
N GLN A 63 3.17 7.63 4.24
CA GLN A 63 4.56 7.93 4.64
C GLN A 63 5.60 7.39 3.64
N GLU A 64 5.13 6.74 2.57
CA GLU A 64 5.94 6.13 1.50
C GLU A 64 6.04 7.03 0.26
#